data_AF-A0A7W1J479-F1
#
_entry.id   AF-A0A7W1J479-F1
#
_cell.length_a   1.000
_cell.length_b   1.000
_cell.length_c   1.000
_cell.angle_alpha   90.00
_cell.angle_beta   90.00
_cell.angle_gamma   90.00
#
_symmetry.space_group_name_H-M   'P 1'
#
loop_
_entity.id
_entity.type
_entity.pdbx_description
1 polymer ?
#
loop_
_entity_poly.entity_id
_entity_poly.type
_entity_poly.pdbx_seq_one_letter_code
_entity_poly.pdbx_strand_id
1 'polypeptide(L)' 'MAGGTGLRPSYFNEIFDEAGSLRSPYEPLREVYRSLGEDDLARRVSLAGQRLGELGATFPVDDGPGDLER' A
#
# COMPACT_ATOMS: atom_id res chain seq x y z
N MET A 1 14.23 -10.94 32.61
CA MET A 1 13.16 -11.45 31.73
C MET A 1 13.20 -10.63 30.46
N ALA A 2 13.58 -11.26 29.35
CA ALA A 2 13.86 -10.60 28.08
C ALA A 2 12.60 -9.92 27.52
N GLY A 3 12.69 -8.62 27.22
CA GLY A 3 11.69 -7.90 26.44
C GLY A 3 11.72 -8.45 25.02
N GLY A 4 10.61 -9.05 24.59
CA GLY A 4 10.46 -9.52 23.22
C GLY A 4 10.57 -8.31 22.28
N THR A 5 11.71 -8.20 21.59
CA THR A 5 11.79 -7.47 20.32
C THR A 5 10.81 -8.14 19.38
N GLY A 6 9.58 -7.62 19.35
CA GLY A 6 8.58 -8.01 18.37
C GLY A 6 9.22 -7.91 17.00
N LEU A 7 9.38 -9.05 16.33
CA LEU A 7 9.82 -9.14 14.96
C LEU A 7 8.85 -8.29 14.14
N ARG A 8 9.19 -7.04 13.83
CA ARG A 8 8.48 -6.30 12.78
C ARG A 8 8.79 -7.08 11.50
N PRO A 9 7.79 -7.67 10.82
CA PRO A 9 8.05 -8.21 9.51
C PRO A 9 8.60 -7.05 8.69
N SER A 10 9.81 -7.20 8.16
CA SER A 10 10.23 -6.40 7.03
C SER A 10 9.21 -6.70 5.93
N TYR A 11 8.17 -5.88 5.81
CA TYR A 11 7.14 -6.08 4.80
C TYR A 11 7.86 -6.13 3.46
N PHE A 12 7.83 -7.29 2.82
CA PHE A 12 8.43 -7.46 1.52
C PHE A 12 7.68 -6.54 0.55
N ASN A 13 8.36 -5.50 0.09
CA ASN A 13 7.83 -4.64 -0.95
C ASN A 13 8.16 -5.29 -2.29
N GLU A 14 7.13 -5.79 -2.97
CA GLU A 14 7.29 -6.45 -4.26
C GLU A 14 7.58 -5.46 -5.39
N ILE A 15 7.17 -4.19 -5.21
CA ILE A 15 7.23 -3.13 -6.23
C ILE A 15 8.59 -2.42 -6.20
N PHE A 16 9.12 -2.17 -5.01
CA PHE A 16 10.38 -1.46 -4.80
C PHE A 16 11.47 -2.39 -4.28
N ASP A 17 12.71 -2.18 -4.70
CA ASP A 17 13.85 -2.86 -4.10
C ASP A 17 14.27 -2.23 -2.76
N GLU A 18 15.30 -2.78 -2.12
CA GLU A 18 15.80 -2.30 -0.84
C GLU A 18 16.36 -0.87 -0.91
N ALA A 19 16.73 -0.40 -2.11
CA ALA A 19 17.18 0.97 -2.35
C ALA A 19 16.01 1.92 -2.67
N GLY A 20 14.77 1.43 -2.70
CA GLY A 20 13.58 2.19 -3.07
C GLY A 20 13.41 2.39 -4.57
N SER A 21 14.16 1.65 -5.41
CA SER A 21 14.03 1.71 -6.86
C SER A 21 12.87 0.83 -7.32
N LEU A 22 12.10 1.31 -8.30
CA LEU A 22 11.04 0.53 -8.91
C LEU A 22 11.62 -0.68 -9.64
N ARG A 23 11.08 -1.87 -9.38
CA ARG A 23 11.45 -3.09 -10.08
C ARG A 23 10.80 -3.10 -11.47
N SER A 24 11.57 -3.47 -12.50
CA SER A 24 11.13 -3.44 -13.92
C SER A 24 9.78 -4.13 -14.20
N PRO A 25 9.41 -5.27 -13.58
CA PRO A 25 8.08 -5.87 -13.79
C PRO A 25 6.90 -4.94 -13.45
N TYR A 26 7.11 -3.91 -12.62
CA TYR A 26 6.10 -2.95 -12.21
C TYR A 26 6.16 -1.62 -12.98
N GLU A 27 7.09 -1.45 -13.92
CA GLU A 27 7.14 -0.28 -14.79
C GLU A 27 5.83 -0.05 -15.57
N PRO A 28 5.23 -1.07 -16.21
CA PRO A 28 3.96 -0.88 -16.92
C PRO A 28 2.84 -0.39 -16.00
N LEU A 29 2.80 -0.90 -14.76
CA LEU A 29 1.80 -0.49 -13.78
C LEU A 29 1.98 0.98 -13.37
N ARG A 30 3.24 1.42 -13.20
CA ARG A 30 3.56 2.83 -12.92
C ARG A 30 3.14 3.75 -14.06
N GLU A 31 3.33 3.33 -15.32
CA GLU A 31 2.89 4.10 -16.48
C GLU A 31 1.37 4.26 -16.50
N VAL A 32 0.61 3.19 -16.23
CA VAL A 32 -0.85 3.25 -16.11
C VAL A 32 -1.26 4.25 -15.03
N TYR A 33 -0.66 4.18 -13.84
CA TYR A 33 -1.01 5.12 -12.76
C TYR A 33 -0.69 6.57 -13.11
N ARG A 34 0.45 6.84 -13.75
CA ARG A 34 0.80 8.19 -14.21
C ARG A 34 -0.18 8.71 -15.26
N SER A 35 -0.62 7.86 -16.18
CA SER A 35 -1.56 8.24 -17.24
C SER A 35 -2.97 8.52 -16.71
N LEU A 36 -3.34 7.94 -15.57
CA LEU A 36 -4.67 8.04 -14.99
C LEU A 36 -4.95 9.41 -14.37
N GLY A 37 -3.92 10.07 -13.81
CA GLY A 37 -4.08 11.24 -12.97
C GLY A 37 -4.51 10.90 -11.54
N GLU A 38 -4.16 11.77 -10.59
CA GLU A 38 -4.35 11.55 -9.16
C GLU A 38 -5.83 11.44 -8.76
N ASP A 39 -6.68 12.34 -9.28
CA ASP A 39 -8.12 12.35 -8.99
C ASP A 39 -8.83 11.08 -9.44
N ASP A 40 -8.47 10.61 -10.63
CA ASP A 40 -9.07 9.44 -11.26
C ASP A 40 -8.63 8.15 -10.56
N LEU A 41 -7.37 8.11 -10.10
CA LEU A 41 -6.86 7.04 -9.26
C LEU A 41 -7.57 7.01 -7.90
N ALA A 42 -7.68 8.15 -7.21
CA ALA A 42 -8.34 8.25 -5.92
C ALA A 42 -9.80 7.79 -6.00
N ARG A 43 -10.52 8.20 -7.05
CA ARG A 43 -11.89 7.75 -7.33
C ARG A 43 -11.97 6.22 -7.49
N ARG A 44 -11.05 5.62 -8.25
CA ARG A 44 -11.05 4.16 -8.45
C ARG A 44 -10.71 3.39 -7.18
N VAL A 45 -9.76 3.89 -6.39
CA VAL A 45 -9.41 3.30 -5.09
C VAL A 45 -10.62 3.34 -4.15
N SER A 46 -11.31 4.47 -4.07
CA SER A 46 -12.53 4.61 -3.25
C SER A 46 -13.61 3.62 -3.67
N LEU A 47 -13.89 3.51 -4.98
CA LEU A 47 -14.90 2.57 -5.50
C LEU A 47 -14.51 1.11 -5.24
N ALA A 48 -13.23 0.77 -5.39
CA ALA A 48 -12.73 -0.57 -5.08
C ALA A 48 -12.92 -0.89 -3.59
N GLY A 49 -12.60 0.06 -2.71
CA GLY A 49 -12.83 -0.07 -1.27
C GLY A 49 -14.29 -0.32 -0.92
N GLN A 50 -15.23 0.43 -1.52
CA GLN A 50 -16.66 0.23 -1.31
C GLN A 50 -17.11 -1.18 -1.73
N ARG A 51 -16.75 -1.63 -2.93
CA ARG A 51 -17.10 -2.96 -3.44
C ARG A 51 -16.49 -4.09 -2.61
N LEU A 52 -15.25 -3.93 -2.17
CA LEU A 52 -14.61 -4.91 -1.28
C LEU A 52 -15.32 -4.99 0.06
N GLY A 53 -15.75 -3.85 0.62
CA GLY A 53 -16.60 -3.81 1.81
C GLY A 53 -17.95 -4.52 1.60
N GLU A 54 -18.62 -4.32 0.47
CA GLU A 54 -19.86 -5.03 0.12
C GLU A 54 -19.66 -6.55 0.04
N LEU A 55 -18.48 -7.00 -0.41
CA LEU A 55 -18.08 -8.42 -0.45
C LEU A 55 -17.64 -8.98 0.91
N GLY A 56 -17.68 -8.17 1.97
CA GLY A 56 -17.30 -8.57 3.33
C GLY A 56 -15.79 -8.58 3.58
N ALA A 57 -14.99 -7.99 2.69
CA ALA A 57 -13.57 -7.81 2.95
C ALA A 57 -13.37 -6.78 4.07
N THR A 58 -12.84 -7.22 5.20
CA THR A 58 -12.41 -6.35 6.29
C THR A 58 -10.89 -6.22 6.22
N PHE A 59 -10.41 -5.07 5.78
CA PHE A 59 -9.00 -4.74 5.91
C PHE A 59 -8.83 -4.11 7.30
N PRO A 60 -8.06 -4.73 8.21
CA PRO A 60 -7.67 -4.05 9.44
C PRO A 60 -6.78 -2.88 9.03
N VAL A 61 -7.38 -1.70 8.89
CA VAL A 61 -6.62 -0.47 8.84
C VAL A 61 -6.20 -0.21 10.27
N ASP A 62 -4.90 -0.19 10.52
CA ASP A 62 -4.39 0.24 11.81
C ASP A 62 -4.67 1.75 11.90
N ASP A 63 -5.71 2.14 12.63
CA ASP A 63 -6.10 3.54 12.88
C ASP A 63 -5.07 4.29 13.76
N GLY A 64 -3.95 3.64 14.08
CA GLY A 64 -2.81 4.27 14.73
C GLY A 64 -2.23 5.41 13.89
N PRO A 65 -1.51 6.36 14.51
CA PRO A 65 -0.84 7.46 13.82
C PRO A 65 0.35 6.93 13.02
N GLY A 66 0.08 6.19 11.95
CA GLY A 66 1.08 5.76 10.98
C GLY A 66 1.46 6.93 10.09
N ASP A 67 2.72 7.37 10.19
CA ASP A 67 3.41 8.19 9.19
C ASP A 67 2.96 9.66 9.01
N LEU A 68 2.45 10.32 10.06
CA LEU A 68 2.36 11.81 10.07
C LEU A 68 3.48 12.50 10.87
N GLU A 69 4.45 11.74 11.39
CA GLU A 69 5.67 12.31 11.98
C GLU A 69 6.90 11.89 11.19
N ARG A 70 7.16 12.59 10.09
CA ARG A 70 8.52 12.89 9.67
C ARG A 70 8.60 14.27 9.02
#